data_AF-A0A496MYR0-F1
#
_entry.id   AF-A0A496MYR0-F1
#
_cell.length_a   1.000
_cell.length_b   1.000
_cell.length_c   1.000
_cell.angle_alpha   90.00
_cell.angle_beta   90.00
_cell.angle_gamma   90.00
#
_symmetry.space_group_name_H-M   'P 1'
#
loop_
_entity.id
_entity.type
_entity.pdbx_description
1 polymer ?
#
loop_
_entity_poly.entity_id
_entity_poly.type
_entity_poly.pdbx_seq_one_letter_code
_entity_poly.pdbx_strand_id
1 'polypeptide(L)'
;MPRPDPKRPREGQEALFEAEAIKQPDCVLRGRHSVAMDAALDAARDNQVIHPIDEGIATVLRAGAWALDTLEKQDRPYGPAKLIPAMTEALTAAHMTPESRKLESEDLAKQLFEDLAALESGDDA
;
A
#
# COMPACT_ATOMS: atom_id res chain seq x y z
N MET A 1 -35.12 -12.65 -23.97
CA MET A 1 -34.07 -13.02 -22.99
C MET A 1 -34.77 -13.36 -21.67
N PRO A 2 -34.64 -14.58 -21.13
CA PRO A 2 -35.15 -14.91 -19.80
C PRO A 2 -34.42 -14.09 -18.73
N ARG A 3 -35.13 -13.72 -17.65
CA ARG A 3 -34.58 -12.92 -16.55
C ARG A 3 -33.64 -13.80 -15.71
N PRO A 4 -32.39 -13.38 -15.43
CA PRO A 4 -31.43 -14.14 -14.64
C PRO A 4 -31.92 -14.41 -13.20
N ASP A 5 -31.60 -15.58 -12.65
CA ASP A 5 -32.01 -16.01 -11.31
C ASP A 5 -31.28 -15.18 -10.23
N PRO A 6 -32.00 -14.38 -9.42
CA PRO A 6 -31.38 -13.55 -8.38
C PRO A 6 -30.72 -14.34 -7.25
N LYS A 7 -31.02 -15.64 -7.09
CA LYS A 7 -30.40 -16.49 -6.05
C LYS A 7 -29.11 -17.17 -6.51
N ARG A 8 -28.80 -17.11 -7.81
CA ARG A 8 -27.56 -17.66 -8.38
C ARG A 8 -26.88 -16.65 -9.29
N PRO A 9 -26.39 -15.53 -8.74
CA PRO A 9 -25.64 -14.56 -9.52
C PRO A 9 -24.38 -15.25 -10.08
N ARG A 10 -24.21 -15.20 -11.41
CA ARG A 10 -23.15 -15.74 -12.30
C ARG A 10 -23.61 -16.81 -13.29
N GLU A 11 -24.56 -17.68 -12.95
CA GLU A 11 -24.98 -18.77 -13.83
C GLU A 11 -25.67 -18.20 -15.11
N GLY A 12 -25.04 -18.38 -16.28
CA GLY A 12 -25.52 -17.80 -17.54
C GLY A 12 -25.21 -16.31 -17.73
N GLN A 13 -24.36 -15.75 -16.87
CA GLN A 13 -23.89 -14.36 -16.90
C GLN A 13 -22.37 -14.25 -16.89
N GLU A 14 -21.62 -15.33 -17.17
CA GLU A 14 -20.16 -15.35 -17.09
C GLU A 14 -19.52 -14.17 -17.86
N ALA A 15 -20.07 -13.82 -19.04
CA ALA A 15 -19.63 -12.69 -19.86
C ALA A 15 -19.71 -11.31 -19.18
N LEU A 16 -20.53 -11.13 -18.14
CA LEU A 16 -20.63 -9.87 -17.38
C LEU A 16 -19.58 -9.77 -16.28
N PHE A 17 -18.95 -10.88 -15.88
CA PHE A 17 -18.09 -10.96 -14.70
C PHE A 17 -16.67 -11.48 -14.98
N GLU A 18 -16.42 -12.11 -16.13
CA GLU A 18 -15.11 -12.65 -16.55
C GLU A 18 -14.40 -11.76 -17.58
N ALA A 19 -14.36 -10.44 -17.36
CA ALA A 19 -13.41 -9.62 -18.10
C ALA A 19 -12.04 -9.75 -17.42
N GLU A 20 -11.18 -10.66 -17.91
CA GLU A 20 -9.75 -10.57 -17.64
C GLU A 20 -9.27 -9.17 -18.02
N ALA A 21 -8.52 -8.53 -17.12
CA ALA A 21 -8.04 -7.17 -17.34
C ALA A 21 -7.18 -7.11 -18.61
N ILE A 22 -7.72 -6.51 -19.67
CA ILE A 22 -7.05 -6.39 -20.96
C ILE A 22 -5.86 -5.42 -20.80
N LYS A 23 -4.63 -5.94 -20.92
CA LYS A 23 -3.44 -5.09 -21.05
C LYS A 23 -3.46 -4.39 -22.40
N GLN A 24 -3.79 -3.11 -22.43
CA GLN A 24 -3.70 -2.28 -23.63
C GLN A 24 -2.24 -1.76 -23.80
N PRO A 25 -1.59 -1.97 -24.97
CA PRO A 25 -0.19 -1.61 -25.19
C PRO A 25 0.09 -0.09 -25.19
N ASP A 26 -0.87 0.71 -25.66
CA ASP A 26 -0.71 2.17 -25.86
C ASP A 26 -1.31 3.00 -24.72
N CYS A 27 -1.95 2.34 -23.76
CA CYS A 27 -2.18 2.94 -22.47
C CYS A 27 -0.86 2.86 -21.73
N VAL A 28 -0.25 4.01 -21.38
CA VAL A 28 0.71 4.02 -20.28
C VAL A 28 -0.11 3.59 -19.05
N LEU A 29 -0.11 2.28 -18.77
CA LEU A 29 -0.89 1.65 -17.70
C LEU A 29 -0.53 2.23 -16.33
N ARG A 30 0.59 2.96 -16.26
CA ARG A 30 1.19 3.56 -15.09
C ARG A 30 1.67 4.97 -15.43
N GLY A 31 1.24 5.98 -14.67
CA GLY A 31 1.80 7.33 -14.75
C GLY A 31 2.93 7.51 -13.73
N ARG A 32 3.38 8.75 -13.53
CA ARG A 32 4.53 9.07 -12.68
C ARG A 32 4.32 8.64 -11.22
N HIS A 33 3.08 8.67 -10.73
CA HIS A 33 2.76 8.32 -9.36
C HIS A 33 2.85 6.81 -9.15
N SER A 34 2.32 6.01 -10.09
CA SER A 34 2.46 4.56 -10.05
C SER A 34 3.93 4.13 -10.11
N VAL A 35 4.72 4.73 -11.01
CA VAL A 35 6.15 4.41 -11.14
C VAL A 35 6.91 4.72 -9.85
N ALA A 36 6.66 5.89 -9.25
CA ALA A 36 7.29 6.25 -7.99
C ALA A 36 6.89 5.33 -6.83
N MET A 37 5.61 4.93 -6.78
CA MET A 37 5.11 4.03 -5.74
C MET A 37 5.71 2.64 -5.86
N ASP A 38 5.79 2.07 -7.08
CA ASP A 38 6.41 0.77 -7.27
C ASP A 38 7.88 0.78 -6.88
N ALA A 39 8.64 1.81 -7.29
CA ALA A 39 10.04 1.96 -6.89
C ALA A 39 10.20 2.04 -5.36
N ALA A 40 9.30 2.75 -4.67
CA ALA A 40 9.31 2.84 -3.22
C ALA A 40 8.96 1.50 -2.55
N LEU A 41 7.99 0.76 -3.07
CA LEU A 41 7.61 -0.55 -2.55
C LEU A 41 8.71 -1.59 -2.78
N ASP A 42 9.36 -1.57 -3.94
CA ASP A 42 10.47 -2.47 -4.24
C ASP A 42 11.66 -2.19 -3.31
N ALA A 43 12.03 -0.90 -3.13
CA ALA A 43 13.05 -0.52 -2.16
C ALA A 43 12.66 -0.90 -0.72
N ALA A 44 11.39 -0.79 -0.33
CA ALA A 44 10.93 -1.19 0.99
C ALA A 44 11.00 -2.72 1.21
N ARG A 45 10.72 -3.52 0.18
CA ARG A 45 10.91 -4.98 0.23
C ARG A 45 12.38 -5.36 0.34
N ASP A 46 13.25 -4.70 -0.44
CA ASP A 46 14.70 -4.93 -0.40
C ASP A 46 15.29 -4.62 0.98
N ASN A 47 14.76 -3.58 1.64
CA ASN A 47 15.15 -3.20 3.02
C ASN A 47 14.37 -3.95 4.11
N GLN A 48 13.56 -4.96 3.76
CA GLN A 48 12.77 -5.77 4.69
C GLN A 48 11.81 -4.95 5.57
N VAL A 49 11.40 -3.76 5.11
CA VAL A 49 10.39 -2.91 5.78
C VAL A 49 8.98 -3.43 5.51
N ILE A 50 8.76 -4.00 4.33
CA ILE A 50 7.49 -4.62 3.93
C ILE A 50 7.71 -6.10 3.76
N HIS A 51 6.87 -6.90 4.42
CA HIS A 51 6.88 -8.35 4.34
C HIS A 51 5.72 -8.87 3.48
N PRO A 52 5.72 -10.16 3.11
CA PRO A 52 4.62 -10.73 2.31
C PRO A 52 3.23 -10.56 2.93
N ILE A 53 3.13 -10.48 4.26
CA ILE A 53 1.87 -10.23 4.97
C ILE A 53 1.29 -8.83 4.68
N ASP A 54 2.15 -7.88 4.29
CA ASP A 54 1.81 -6.48 4.03
C ASP A 54 1.43 -6.24 2.55
N GLU A 55 1.39 -7.29 1.71
CA GLU A 55 0.99 -7.14 0.30
C GLU A 55 -0.44 -6.57 0.14
N GLY A 56 -1.30 -6.76 1.16
CA GLY A 56 -2.61 -6.12 1.23
C GLY A 56 -2.51 -4.59 1.18
N ILE A 57 -1.70 -3.99 2.06
CA ILE A 57 -1.53 -2.53 2.10
C ILE A 57 -0.74 -2.03 0.89
N ALA A 58 0.24 -2.80 0.40
CA ALA A 58 0.97 -2.48 -0.83
C ALA A 58 0.04 -2.39 -2.05
N THR A 59 -0.99 -3.25 -2.13
CA THR A 59 -1.98 -3.22 -3.21
C THR A 59 -2.86 -1.97 -3.14
N VAL A 60 -3.25 -1.54 -1.93
CA VAL A 60 -4.01 -0.30 -1.73
C VAL A 60 -3.19 0.92 -2.16
N LEU A 61 -1.91 0.95 -1.79
CA LEU A 61 -0.98 2.03 -2.18
C LEU A 61 -0.83 2.12 -3.71
N ARG A 62 -0.72 0.98 -4.42
CA ARG A 62 -0.72 0.93 -5.89
C ARG A 62 -2.01 1.45 -6.50
N ALA A 63 -3.16 1.07 -5.94
CA ALA A 63 -4.47 1.53 -6.42
C ALA A 63 -4.61 3.06 -6.28
N GLY A 64 -4.16 3.63 -5.15
CA GLY A 64 -4.15 5.07 -4.94
C GLY A 64 -3.19 5.82 -5.87
N ALA A 65 -2.00 5.26 -6.12
CA ALA A 65 -1.05 5.82 -7.09
C ALA A 65 -1.62 5.83 -8.52
N TRP A 66 -2.30 4.76 -8.93
CA TRP A 66 -3.02 4.70 -10.20
C TRP A 66 -4.17 5.73 -10.27
N ALA A 67 -4.89 5.93 -9.17
CA ALA A 67 -5.95 6.93 -9.10
C ALA A 67 -5.39 8.35 -9.28
N LEU A 68 -4.22 8.65 -8.68
CA LEU A 68 -3.53 9.93 -8.87
C LEU A 68 -3.12 10.14 -10.34
N ASP A 69 -2.56 9.13 -10.99
CA ASP A 69 -2.22 9.19 -12.42
C ASP A 69 -3.45 9.44 -13.29
N THR A 70 -4.58 8.81 -12.95
CA THR A 70 -5.83 8.98 -13.67
C THR A 70 -6.38 10.40 -13.51
N LEU A 71 -6.31 10.96 -12.30
CA LEU A 71 -6.76 12.32 -12.02
C LEU A 71 -5.87 13.37 -12.71
N GLU A 72 -4.56 13.12 -12.76
CA GLU A 72 -3.62 13.94 -13.52
C GLU A 72 -3.94 13.92 -15.02
N LYS A 73 -4.18 12.73 -15.61
CA LYS A 73 -4.58 12.60 -17.03
C LYS A 73 -5.91 13.28 -17.36
N GLN A 74 -6.83 13.36 -16.39
CA GLN A 74 -8.14 13.99 -16.55
C GLN A 74 -8.14 15.50 -16.25
N ASP A 75 -6.97 16.09 -15.97
CA ASP A 75 -6.83 17.50 -15.56
C ASP A 75 -7.77 17.87 -14.40
N ARG A 76 -7.82 17.01 -13.38
CA ARG A 76 -8.61 17.20 -12.15
C ARG A 76 -7.70 17.57 -10.98
N PRO A 77 -7.20 18.82 -10.89
CA PRO A 77 -6.16 19.22 -9.92
C PRO A 77 -6.59 19.10 -8.46
N TYR A 78 -7.89 19.18 -8.17
CA TYR A 78 -8.41 19.05 -6.81
C TYR A 78 -8.67 17.60 -6.38
N GLY A 79 -8.67 16.64 -7.32
CA GLY A 79 -8.84 15.23 -7.02
C GLY A 79 -7.75 14.67 -6.10
N PRO A 80 -6.46 14.90 -6.40
CA PRO A 80 -5.34 14.47 -5.57
C PRO A 80 -5.44 14.92 -4.11
N ALA A 81 -5.96 16.12 -3.82
CA ALA A 81 -6.10 16.63 -2.46
C ALA A 81 -6.96 15.74 -1.55
N LYS A 82 -7.90 14.97 -2.13
CA LYS A 82 -8.73 14.02 -1.38
C LYS A 82 -8.03 12.68 -1.11
N LEU A 83 -7.06 12.33 -1.94
CA LEU A 83 -6.34 11.06 -1.84
C LEU A 83 -5.07 11.18 -0.99
N ILE A 84 -4.39 12.33 -1.02
CA ILE A 84 -3.12 12.55 -0.31
C ILE A 84 -3.20 12.20 1.19
N PRO A 85 -4.23 12.62 1.96
CA PRO A 85 -4.31 12.26 3.38
C PRO A 85 -4.38 10.75 3.60
N ALA A 86 -5.33 10.05 2.96
CA ALA A 86 -5.49 8.60 3.08
C ALA A 86 -4.25 7.83 2.59
N MET A 87 -3.58 8.33 1.54
CA MET A 87 -2.33 7.75 1.04
C MET A 87 -1.19 7.91 2.06
N THR A 88 -1.11 9.05 2.72
CA THR A 88 -0.08 9.31 3.73
C THR A 88 -0.30 8.44 4.96
N GLU A 89 -1.56 8.28 5.39
CA GLU A 89 -1.94 7.36 6.47
C GLU A 89 -1.56 5.90 6.15
N ALA A 90 -1.86 5.43 4.93
CA ALA A 90 -1.48 4.10 4.49
C ALA A 90 0.05 3.91 4.42
N LEU A 91 0.80 4.93 3.96
CA LEU A 91 2.26 4.90 3.96
C LEU A 91 2.83 4.85 5.39
N THR A 92 2.24 5.60 6.33
CA THR A 92 2.65 5.57 7.74
C THR A 92 2.41 4.19 8.33
N ALA A 93 1.24 3.59 8.09
CA ALA A 93 0.90 2.24 8.55
C ALA A 93 1.81 1.15 7.96
N ALA A 94 2.34 1.37 6.75
CA ALA A 94 3.31 0.48 6.11
C ALA A 94 4.79 0.79 6.50
N HIS A 95 5.03 1.63 7.51
CA HIS A 95 6.39 2.04 7.94
C HIS A 95 7.22 2.73 6.82
N MET A 96 6.54 3.30 5.83
CA MET A 96 7.18 3.92 4.66
C MET A 96 7.42 5.42 4.81
N THR A 97 7.02 6.06 5.91
CA THR A 97 7.29 7.49 6.16
C THR A 97 8.54 7.71 7.02
N PRO A 98 9.23 8.86 6.89
CA PRO A 98 10.38 9.17 7.76
C PRO A 98 10.01 9.22 9.25
N GLU A 99 8.78 9.64 9.56
CA GLU A 99 8.28 9.74 10.92
C GLU A 99 8.05 8.37 11.55
N SER A 100 7.37 7.45 10.84
CA SER A 100 7.14 6.10 11.38
C SER A 100 8.45 5.34 11.63
N ARG A 101 9.45 5.50 10.77
CA ARG A 101 10.78 4.89 10.96
C ARG A 101 11.56 5.46 12.15
N LYS A 102 11.37 6.74 12.47
CA LYS A 102 12.04 7.37 13.63
C LYS A 102 11.46 6.85 14.95
N LEU A 103 10.13 6.78 15.05
CA LEU A 103 9.45 6.29 16.25
C LEU A 103 9.90 4.85 16.58
N GLU A 104 9.97 3.97 15.58
CA GLU A 104 10.44 2.60 15.76
C GLU A 104 11.90 2.54 16.25
N SER A 105 12.76 3.42 15.73
CA SER A 105 14.17 3.48 16.15
C SER A 105 14.32 3.95 17.61
N GLU A 106 13.49 4.91 18.04
CA GLU A 106 13.48 5.43 19.41
C GLU A 106 12.96 4.38 20.41
N ASP A 107 11.91 3.65 20.05
CA ASP A 107 11.34 2.57 20.86
C ASP A 107 12.34 1.42 21.03
N LEU A 108 13.01 1.00 19.95
CA LEU A 108 14.06 -0.02 20.00
C LEU A 108 15.22 0.43 20.89
N ALA A 109 15.68 1.68 20.75
CA ALA A 109 16.76 2.21 21.56
C ALA A 109 16.40 2.21 23.05
N LYS A 110 15.17 2.63 23.39
CA LYS A 110 14.68 2.60 24.76
C LYS A 110 14.64 1.19 25.34
N GLN A 111 14.13 0.23 24.58
CA GLN A 111 14.06 -1.16 25.00
C GLN A 111 15.45 -1.76 25.23
N LEU A 112 16.42 -1.45 24.35
CA LEU A 112 17.82 -1.85 24.55
C LEU A 112 18.42 -1.26 25.84
N PHE A 113 18.13 0.00 26.17
CA PHE A 113 18.61 0.60 27.42
C PHE A 113 17.98 -0.03 28.66
N GLU A 114 16.69 -0.37 28.61
CA GLU A 114 15.99 -1.05 29.70
C GLU A 114 16.55 -2.47 29.92
N ASP A 115 16.80 -3.23 28.84
CA ASP A 115 17.40 -4.55 28.89
C ASP A 115 18.83 -4.53 29.47
N LEU A 116 19.63 -3.51 29.10
CA LEU A 116 20.99 -3.34 29.60
C LEU A 116 21.00 -3.01 31.11
N ALA A 117 20.11 -2.12 31.55
CA ALA A 117 19.96 -1.78 32.96
C ALA A 117 19.45 -2.98 33.78
N ALA A 118 18.57 -3.79 33.23
CA ALA A 118 18.09 -5.01 33.87
C ALA A 118 19.21 -6.04 34.06
N LEU A 119 20.08 -6.21 33.05
CA LEU A 119 21.26 -7.09 33.12
C LEU A 119 22.27 -6.63 34.18
N GLU A 120 22.56 -5.33 34.27
CA GLU A 120 23.46 -4.78 35.30
C GLU A 120 22.89 -4.94 36.72
N SER A 121 21.57 -4.83 36.89
CA SER A 121 20.92 -5.02 38.21
C SER A 121 20.75 -6.47 38.65
N GLY A 122 20.98 -7.43 37.76
CA GLY A 122 20.77 -8.87 37.98
C GLY A 122 22.03 -9.65 38.38
N ASP A 123 23.20 -9.03 38.39
CA ASP A 123 24.50 -9.68 38.68
C ASP A 123 24.95 -9.52 40.16
N ASP A 124 24.05 -9.03 41.03
CA ASP A 124 24.28 -8.76 42.46
C ASP A 124 23.53 -9.74 43.42
N ALA A 125 23.22 -10.97 42.97
CA ALA A 125 22.55 -12.00 43.78
C ALA A 125 23.43 -13.23 44.10
#